data_AF-A0A4V3RSD3-F1
#
_entry.id   AF-A0A4V3RSD3-F1
#
_cell.length_a   1.000
_cell.length_b   1.000
_cell.length_c   1.000
_cell.angle_alpha   90.00
_cell.angle_beta   90.00
_cell.angle_gamma   90.00
#
_symmetry.space_group_name_H-M   'P 1'
#
loop_
_entity.id
_entity.type
_entity.pdbx_description
1 polymer ?
#
loop_
_entity_poly.entity_id
_entity_poly.type
_entity_poly.pdbx_seq_one_letter_code
_entity_poly.pdbx_strand_id
1 'polypeptide(L)'
;MKKMFQIGWLASIVLYIGCVLLMQNTLFQLFSLQGEVSQEMMAQIQTNQTILATGKWLLLVLSLIGFGCCGMLSLQKRTYLLWGLLTVAGEIVFSVAYAKWMTGASLTFVEAYQFQPWFWIVLLGAGILFYGVGKRGKIHE
;
A
#
# COMPACT_ATOMS: atom_id res chain seq x y z
N MET A 1 15.22 -13.65 14.55
CA MET A 1 15.04 -12.68 13.44
C MET A 1 13.93 -13.07 12.47
N LYS A 2 13.91 -14.27 11.87
CA LYS A 2 12.89 -14.68 10.88
C LYS A 2 11.43 -14.46 11.33
N LYS A 3 11.07 -14.87 12.55
CA LYS A 3 9.71 -14.69 13.11
C LYS A 3 9.30 -13.21 13.18
N MET A 4 10.23 -12.32 13.51
CA MET A 4 9.97 -10.87 13.63
C MET A 4 9.60 -10.25 12.28
N PHE A 5 10.33 -10.60 11.21
CA PHE A 5 10.02 -10.10 9.86
C PHE A 5 8.74 -10.71 9.27
N GLN A 6 8.40 -11.96 9.63
CA GLN A 6 7.11 -12.55 9.25
C GLN A 6 5.94 -11.84 9.95
N ILE A 7 6.07 -11.52 11.24
CA ILE A 7 5.08 -10.73 11.96
C ILE A 7 4.96 -9.33 11.36
N GLY A 8 6.09 -8.67 11.07
CA GLY A 8 6.09 -7.35 10.42
C GLY A 8 5.41 -7.37 9.04
N TRP A 9 5.68 -8.41 8.23
CA TRP A 9 5.01 -8.61 6.95
C TRP A 9 3.50 -8.79 7.10
N LEU A 10 3.04 -9.68 7.99
CA LEU A 10 1.61 -9.87 8.23
C LEU A 10 0.94 -8.62 8.79
N ALA A 11 1.59 -7.90 9.71
CA ALA A 11 1.09 -6.65 10.26
C ALA A 11 0.93 -5.58 9.18
N SER A 12 1.87 -5.48 8.23
CA SER A 12 1.77 -4.54 7.11
C SER A 12 0.55 -4.81 6.24
N ILE A 13 0.23 -6.08 5.96
CA ILE A 13 -0.96 -6.47 5.19
C ILE A 13 -2.24 -6.09 5.94
N VAL A 14 -2.34 -6.41 7.23
CA VAL A 14 -3.54 -6.12 8.03
C VAL A 14 -3.77 -4.61 8.14
N LEU A 15 -2.72 -3.84 8.39
CA LEU A 15 -2.78 -2.38 8.44
C LEU A 15 -3.14 -1.77 7.08
N TYR A 16 -2.61 -2.34 5.99
CA TYR A 16 -2.92 -1.90 4.63
C TYR A 16 -4.42 -2.08 4.35
N ILE A 17 -4.95 -3.27 4.62
CA ILE A 17 -6.38 -3.55 4.45
C ILE A 17 -7.22 -2.60 5.31
N GLY A 18 -6.88 -2.43 6.59
CA GLY A 18 -7.58 -1.51 7.48
C GLY A 18 -7.58 -0.06 6.98
N CYS A 19 -6.45 0.39 6.43
CA CYS A 19 -6.33 1.73 5.85
C CYS A 19 -7.22 1.88 4.60
N VAL A 20 -7.27 0.88 3.71
CA VAL A 20 -8.19 0.88 2.56
C VAL A 20 -9.65 0.99 3.03
N LEU A 21 -10.05 0.21 4.03
CA LEU A 21 -11.41 0.23 4.57
C LEU A 21 -11.79 1.62 5.13
N LEU A 22 -10.89 2.23 5.91
CA LEU A 22 -11.10 3.56 6.49
C LEU A 22 -11.23 4.63 5.42
N MET A 23 -10.34 4.62 4.42
CA MET A 23 -10.38 5.59 3.32
C MET A 23 -11.67 5.50 2.51
N GLN A 24 -12.16 4.29 2.26
CA GLN A 24 -13.41 4.11 1.51
C GLN A 24 -14.63 4.60 2.30
N ASN A 25 -14.63 4.42 3.62
CA ASN A 25 -15.66 4.99 4.48
C ASN A 25 -15.69 6.53 4.42
N THR A 26 -14.51 7.17 4.45
CA THR A 26 -14.39 8.64 4.28
C THR A 26 -14.86 9.11 2.90
N LEU A 27 -14.57 8.35 1.84
CA LEU A 27 -15.04 8.65 0.48
C LEU A 27 -16.57 8.62 0.37
N PHE A 28 -17.21 7.61 0.96
CA PHE A 28 -18.67 7.50 0.95
C PHE A 28 -19.33 8.71 1.64
N GLN A 29 -18.78 9.15 2.78
CA GLN A 29 -19.23 10.36 3.46
C GLN A 29 -19.08 11.61 2.57
N LEU A 30 -17.96 11.77 1.88
CA LEU A 30 -17.75 12.87 0.94
C LEU A 30 -18.80 12.91 -0.19
N PHE A 31 -19.14 11.77 -0.79
CA PHE A 31 -20.15 11.71 -1.84
C PHE A 31 -21.56 12.04 -1.32
N SER A 32 -21.90 11.62 -0.11
CA SER A 32 -23.20 11.96 0.51
C SER A 32 -23.35 13.45 0.82
N LEU A 33 -22.24 14.19 0.93
CA LEU A 33 -22.18 15.62 1.24
C LEU A 33 -22.16 16.51 -0.02
N GLN A 34 -22.22 15.98 -1.24
CA GLN A 34 -22.13 16.83 -2.46
C GLN A 34 -23.41 17.61 -2.83
N GLY A 35 -24.43 17.65 -1.96
CA GLY A 35 -25.75 18.28 -2.24
C GLY A 35 -26.12 19.55 -1.46
N GLU A 36 -25.48 19.83 -0.32
CA GLU A 36 -25.83 20.97 0.54
C GLU A 36 -24.59 21.87 0.74
N VAL A 37 -24.72 23.18 0.47
CA VAL A 37 -23.59 24.12 0.55
C VAL A 37 -23.71 24.92 1.85
N SER A 38 -23.20 24.37 2.95
CA SER A 38 -23.01 25.08 4.22
C SER A 38 -21.52 25.27 4.52
N GLN A 39 -21.16 26.29 5.33
CA GLN A 39 -19.76 26.52 5.72
C GLN A 39 -19.15 25.36 6.51
N GLU A 40 -19.98 24.62 7.27
CA GLU A 40 -19.56 23.42 8.01
C GLU A 40 -19.19 22.28 7.06
N MET A 41 -19.91 22.12 5.94
CA MET A 41 -19.58 21.11 4.93
C MET A 41 -18.31 21.43 4.16
N MET A 42 -17.97 22.71 3.95
CA MET A 42 -16.68 23.08 3.34
C MET A 42 -15.49 22.69 4.22
N ALA A 43 -15.59 22.87 5.54
CA ALA A 43 -14.58 22.41 6.49
C ALA A 43 -14.49 20.87 6.48
N GLN A 44 -15.63 20.18 6.46
CA GLN A 44 -15.69 18.71 6.43
C GLN A 44 -15.14 18.13 5.12
N ILE A 45 -15.36 18.77 3.97
CA ILE A 45 -14.76 18.41 2.69
C ILE A 45 -13.23 18.54 2.74
N GLN A 46 -12.69 19.64 3.27
CA GLN A 46 -11.24 19.83 3.40
C GLN A 46 -10.61 18.79 4.35
N THR A 47 -11.25 18.50 5.49
CA THR A 47 -10.80 17.47 6.43
C THR A 47 -10.79 16.10 5.75
N ASN A 48 -11.87 15.74 5.05
CA ASN A 48 -11.97 14.45 4.38
C ASN A 48 -10.97 14.31 3.22
N GLN A 49 -10.71 15.38 2.46
CA GLN A 49 -9.64 15.39 1.45
C GLN A 49 -8.25 15.21 2.06
N THR A 50 -8.02 15.78 3.24
CA THR A 50 -6.75 15.62 3.97
C THR A 50 -6.58 14.18 4.47
N ILE A 51 -7.61 13.59 5.08
CA ILE A 51 -7.62 12.17 5.50
C ILE A 51 -7.31 11.26 4.31
N LEU A 52 -7.90 11.55 3.16
CA LEU A 52 -7.67 10.84 1.92
C LEU A 52 -6.24 11.00 1.38
N ALA A 53 -5.63 12.18 1.50
CA ALA A 53 -4.24 12.40 1.14
C ALA A 53 -3.27 11.67 2.10
N THR A 54 -3.54 11.70 3.39
CA THR A 54 -2.74 11.00 4.41
C THR A 54 -2.85 9.49 4.26
N GLY A 55 -4.07 8.97 4.04
CA GLY A 55 -4.30 7.53 3.83
C GLY A 55 -3.54 6.99 2.62
N LYS A 56 -3.47 7.75 1.52
CA LYS A 56 -2.65 7.39 0.34
C LYS A 56 -1.17 7.21 0.69
N TRP A 57 -0.60 8.16 1.42
CA TRP A 57 0.79 8.08 1.86
C TRP A 57 1.02 6.88 2.78
N LEU A 58 0.07 6.61 3.68
CA LEU A 58 0.15 5.49 4.60
C LEU A 58 0.14 4.14 3.87
N LEU A 59 -0.74 3.96 2.87
CA LEU A 59 -0.79 2.75 2.04
C LEU A 59 0.55 2.49 1.34
N LEU A 60 1.18 3.54 0.81
CA LEU A 60 2.48 3.42 0.13
C LEU A 60 3.58 2.97 1.09
N VAL A 61 3.66 3.61 2.26
CA VAL A 61 4.64 3.27 3.29
C VAL A 61 4.45 1.83 3.77
N LEU A 62 3.20 1.40 3.96
CA LEU A 62 2.86 0.03 4.36
C LEU A 62 3.29 -1.00 3.32
N SER A 63 3.03 -0.76 2.02
CA SER A 63 3.49 -1.65 0.94
C SER A 63 5.02 -1.74 0.89
N LEU A 64 5.74 -0.62 1.08
CA LEU A 64 7.20 -0.63 1.11
C LEU A 64 7.76 -1.36 2.35
N ILE A 65 7.13 -1.20 3.52
CA ILE A 65 7.50 -1.93 4.74
C ILE A 65 7.27 -3.43 4.55
N GLY A 66 6.12 -3.83 4.00
CA GLY A 66 5.81 -5.22 3.70
C GLY A 66 6.81 -5.84 2.72
N PHE A 67 7.14 -5.11 1.65
CA PHE A 67 8.17 -5.51 0.70
C PHE A 67 9.56 -5.59 1.34
N GLY A 68 9.93 -4.63 2.19
CA GLY A 68 11.19 -4.62 2.94
C GLY A 68 11.31 -5.81 3.89
N CYS A 69 10.24 -6.18 4.60
CA CYS A 69 10.19 -7.39 5.43
C CYS A 69 10.43 -8.65 4.59
N CYS A 70 9.78 -8.74 3.43
CA CYS A 70 10.00 -9.83 2.46
C CYS A 70 11.42 -9.83 1.89
N GLY A 71 11.99 -8.65 1.63
CA GLY A 71 13.38 -8.47 1.21
C GLY A 71 14.37 -9.01 2.23
N MET A 72 14.17 -8.72 3.52
CA MET A 72 14.99 -9.26 4.60
C MET A 72 14.86 -10.78 4.73
N LEU A 73 13.64 -11.33 4.56
CA LEU A 73 13.43 -12.78 4.49
C LEU A 73 14.06 -13.41 3.24
N SER A 74 14.17 -12.65 2.15
CA SER A 74 14.75 -13.11 0.88
C SER A 74 16.24 -13.41 0.98
N LEU A 75 16.94 -12.75 1.90
CA LEU A 75 18.36 -13.03 2.22
C LEU A 75 18.56 -14.48 2.69
N GLN A 76 17.55 -15.08 3.32
CA GLN A 76 17.58 -16.49 3.73
C GLN A 76 17.02 -17.41 2.64
N LYS A 77 15.87 -17.05 2.04
CA LYS A 77 15.26 -17.80 0.93
C LYS A 77 14.73 -16.86 -0.13
N ARG A 78 15.31 -16.88 -1.33
CA ARG A 78 14.95 -15.99 -2.45
C ARG A 78 13.47 -16.03 -2.83
N THR A 79 12.76 -17.12 -2.55
CA THR A 79 11.31 -17.22 -2.74
C THR A 79 10.54 -16.09 -2.07
N TYR A 80 11.02 -15.54 -0.94
CA TYR A 80 10.36 -14.41 -0.27
C TYR A 80 10.39 -13.11 -1.09
N LEU A 81 11.32 -12.93 -2.04
CA LEU A 81 11.30 -11.78 -2.93
C LEU A 81 10.08 -11.82 -3.86
N LEU A 82 9.77 -13.02 -4.39
CA LEU A 82 8.56 -13.25 -5.19
C LEU A 82 7.29 -13.08 -4.35
N TRP A 83 7.28 -13.56 -3.10
CA TRP A 83 6.17 -13.32 -2.16
C TRP A 83 5.97 -11.83 -1.86
N GLY A 84 7.05 -11.06 -1.75
CA GLY A 84 6.99 -9.60 -1.59
C GLY A 84 6.33 -8.93 -2.79
N LEU A 85 6.74 -9.27 -4.01
CA LEU A 85 6.13 -8.75 -5.23
C LEU A 85 4.65 -9.15 -5.36
N LEU A 86 4.32 -10.41 -5.06
CA LEU A 86 2.94 -10.90 -5.05
C LEU A 86 2.08 -10.18 -4.00
N THR A 87 2.65 -9.85 -2.84
CA THR A 87 1.95 -9.10 -1.80
C THR A 87 1.60 -7.70 -2.29
N VAL A 88 2.57 -6.97 -2.84
CA VAL A 88 2.33 -5.62 -3.40
C VAL A 88 1.30 -5.67 -4.53
N ALA A 89 1.40 -6.65 -5.43
CA ALA A 89 0.41 -6.84 -6.49
C ALA A 89 -1.00 -7.14 -5.93
N GLY A 90 -1.09 -8.01 -4.93
CA GLY A 90 -2.35 -8.35 -4.27
C GLY A 90 -2.97 -7.16 -3.53
N GLU A 91 -2.15 -6.34 -2.86
CA GLU A 91 -2.55 -5.11 -2.19
C GLU A 91 -3.17 -4.09 -3.17
N ILE A 92 -2.57 -3.93 -4.36
CA ILE A 92 -3.08 -3.07 -5.44
C ILE A 92 -4.38 -3.63 -6.01
N VAL A 93 -4.41 -4.92 -6.34
CA VAL A 93 -5.62 -5.56 -6.88
C VAL A 93 -6.78 -5.47 -5.89
N PHE A 94 -6.51 -5.72 -4.60
CA PHE A 94 -7.51 -5.61 -3.55
C PHE A 94 -8.04 -4.19 -3.43
N SER A 95 -7.18 -3.17 -3.38
CA SER A 95 -7.61 -1.78 -3.23
C SER A 95 -8.44 -1.32 -4.44
N VAL A 96 -8.05 -1.67 -5.67
CA VAL A 96 -8.84 -1.38 -6.90
C VAL A 96 -10.18 -2.11 -6.90
N ALA A 97 -10.17 -3.42 -6.63
CA ALA A 97 -11.38 -4.24 -6.66
C ALA A 97 -12.38 -3.80 -5.58
N TYR A 98 -11.89 -3.52 -4.37
CA TYR A 98 -12.72 -3.07 -3.26
C TYR A 98 -13.30 -1.67 -3.52
N ALA A 99 -12.51 -0.75 -4.09
CA ALA A 99 -13.01 0.57 -4.51
C ALA A 99 -14.13 0.46 -5.54
N LYS A 100 -13.93 -0.39 -6.57
CA LYS A 100 -14.91 -0.63 -7.63
C LYS A 100 -16.21 -1.22 -7.07
N TRP A 101 -16.10 -2.15 -6.12
CA TRP A 101 -17.26 -2.77 -5.48
C TRP A 101 -18.09 -1.76 -4.67
N MET A 102 -17.44 -0.89 -3.91
CA MET A 102 -18.11 0.06 -3.02
C MET A 102 -18.71 1.27 -3.74
N THR A 103 -18.04 1.80 -4.77
CA THR A 103 -18.42 3.08 -5.39
C THR A 103 -19.05 2.94 -6.77
N GLY A 104 -19.03 1.75 -7.39
CA GLY A 104 -19.55 1.50 -8.74
C GLY A 104 -18.75 2.16 -9.88
N ALA A 105 -18.02 3.24 -9.57
CA ALA A 105 -17.00 3.82 -10.41
C ALA A 105 -15.66 3.15 -10.13
N SER A 106 -14.84 2.96 -11.17
CA SER A 106 -13.40 2.78 -11.01
C SER A 106 -12.80 4.13 -10.56
N LEU A 107 -13.03 4.53 -9.31
CA LEU A 107 -12.50 5.79 -8.82
C LEU A 107 -10.98 5.66 -8.63
N THR A 108 -10.25 6.25 -9.59
CA THR A 108 -9.04 7.13 -9.58
C THR A 108 -8.11 7.18 -8.35
N PHE A 109 -8.52 6.74 -7.17
CA PHE A 109 -7.82 6.98 -5.91
C PHE A 109 -6.61 6.07 -5.68
N VAL A 110 -6.78 4.79 -6.03
CA VAL A 110 -5.69 3.80 -6.04
C VAL A 110 -4.80 4.01 -7.27
N GLU A 111 -5.43 4.36 -8.39
CA GLU A 111 -4.77 4.66 -9.66
C GLU A 111 -3.81 5.86 -9.55
N ALA A 112 -4.17 6.91 -8.81
CA ALA A 112 -3.36 8.13 -8.78
C ALA A 112 -2.01 8.04 -8.04
N TYR A 113 -1.76 7.00 -7.22
CA TYR A 113 -0.56 6.94 -6.37
C TYR A 113 0.22 5.62 -6.44
N GLN A 114 -0.45 4.47 -6.52
CA GLN A 114 0.25 3.19 -6.73
C GLN A 114 0.70 3.00 -8.19
N PHE A 115 0.19 3.82 -9.11
CA PHE A 115 0.70 3.93 -10.47
C PHE A 115 1.62 5.14 -10.67
N GLN A 116 2.01 5.85 -9.59
CA GLN A 116 3.05 6.85 -9.77
C GLN A 116 4.36 6.17 -10.16
N PRO A 117 5.00 6.60 -11.27
CA PRO A 117 6.17 5.90 -11.81
C PRO A 117 7.30 5.73 -10.79
N TRP A 118 7.47 6.70 -9.88
CA TRP A 118 8.52 6.66 -8.87
C TRP A 118 8.35 5.51 -7.87
N PHE A 119 7.11 5.10 -7.54
CA PHE A 119 6.87 3.98 -6.62
C PHE A 119 7.46 2.69 -7.19
N TRP A 120 7.21 2.43 -8.47
CA TRP A 120 7.75 1.27 -9.18
C TRP A 120 9.27 1.33 -9.32
N ILE A 121 9.84 2.53 -9.49
CA ILE A 121 11.31 2.73 -9.50
C ILE A 121 11.90 2.37 -8.13
N VAL A 122 11.29 2.82 -7.02
CA VAL A 122 11.73 2.49 -5.66
C VAL A 122 11.61 0.99 -5.40
N LEU A 123 10.49 0.38 -5.80
CA LEU A 123 10.24 -1.06 -5.64
C LEU A 123 11.27 -1.89 -6.44
N LEU A 124 11.55 -1.50 -7.70
CA LEU A 124 12.59 -2.12 -8.53
C LEU A 124 13.97 -1.98 -7.92
N GLY A 125 14.34 -0.76 -7.48
CA GLY A 125 15.63 -0.50 -6.85
C GLY A 125 15.83 -1.33 -5.59
N ALA A 126 14.81 -1.41 -4.73
CA ALA A 126 14.81 -2.26 -3.55
C ALA A 126 14.93 -3.74 -3.92
N GLY A 127 14.18 -4.22 -4.92
CA GLY A 127 14.25 -5.59 -5.40
C GLY A 127 15.63 -5.98 -5.93
N ILE A 128 16.26 -5.12 -6.73
CA ILE A 128 17.62 -5.31 -7.25
C ILE A 128 18.64 -5.35 -6.10
N LEU A 129 18.53 -4.45 -5.13
CA LEU A 129 19.40 -4.42 -3.94
C LEU A 129 19.30 -5.73 -3.16
N PHE A 130 18.11 -6.18 -2.80
CA PHE A 130 17.91 -7.42 -2.05
C PHE A 130 18.41 -8.64 -2.84
N TYR A 131 18.17 -8.68 -4.16
CA TYR A 131 18.67 -9.73 -5.02
C TYR A 131 20.21 -9.76 -5.09
N GLY A 132 20.84 -8.59 -5.23
CA GLY A 132 22.30 -8.43 -5.31
C GLY A 132 23.00 -8.80 -4.00
N VAL A 133 22.50 -8.32 -2.86
CA VAL A 133 23.03 -8.63 -1.53
C VAL A 133 22.89 -10.14 -1.23
N GLY A 134 21.72 -10.71 -1.51
CA GLY A 134 21.49 -12.16 -1.37
C GLY A 134 22.28 -13.04 -2.35
N LYS A 135 22.92 -12.46 -3.38
CA LYS A 135 23.87 -13.17 -4.26
C LYS A 135 25.30 -13.13 -3.70
N ARG A 136 25.75 -11.99 -3.16
CA ARG A 136 27.08 -11.87 -2.53
C ARG A 136 27.21 -12.68 -1.24
N GLY A 137 26.14 -12.76 -0.44
CA GLY A 137 26.15 -13.55 0.80
C GLY A 137 26.39 -15.05 0.61
N LYS A 138 26.05 -15.61 -0.56
CA LYS A 138 26.29 -17.03 -0.90
C LYS A 138 27.67 -17.33 -1.49
N ILE A 139 28.47 -16.32 -1.80
CA ILE A 139 29.82 -16.49 -2.37
C ILE A 139 30.87 -16.55 -1.23
N HIS A 140 30.47 -16.22 0.00
CA HIS A 140 31.33 -16.20 1.19
C HIS A 140 30.97 -17.26 2.25
N GLU A 141 30.02 -18.16 1.95
CA GLU A 141 29.81 -19.43 2.67
C GLU A 141 30.38 -20.58 1.84
#